data_AF-A0A3M5V4W1-F1
#
_entry.id   AF-A0A3M5V4W1-F1
#
_cell.length_a   1.000
_cell.length_b   1.000
_cell.length_c   1.000
_cell.angle_alpha   90.00
_cell.angle_beta   90.00
_cell.angle_gamma   90.00
#
_symmetry.space_group_name_H-M   'P 1'
#
loop_
_entity.id
_entity.type
_entity.pdbx_description
1 polymer ?
#
loop_
_entity_poly.entity_id
_entity_poly.type
_entity_poly.pdbx_seq_one_letter_code
_entity_poly.pdbx_strand_id
1 'polypeptide(L)'
;MSLETIKTLVDELATLHVTRGVQPSELVDNLFEDDYVESSARKTYHGMVFELTFLESDEEGSPSKVTMRYTYDRSRHLVLVEQKVAAKRFSTQWDRARAVQERIGKLQALLSDQLPQDKVEMILSTMPQDYLALVPRLQLVA
;
A
#
# COMPACT_ATOMS: atom_id res chain seq x y z
N MET A 1 -6.64 25.29 11.08
CA MET A 1 -6.59 24.05 10.29
C MET A 1 -5.36 24.16 9.42
N SER A 2 -4.26 23.57 9.90
CA SER A 2 -2.92 24.15 9.72
C SER A 2 -2.22 23.61 8.49
N LEU A 3 -1.37 24.46 7.91
CA LEU A 3 -0.32 24.11 6.95
C LEU A 3 0.46 22.85 7.36
N GLU A 4 0.50 22.51 8.66
CA GLU A 4 1.09 21.29 9.17
C GLU A 4 0.39 20.03 8.65
N THR A 5 -0.94 20.01 8.54
CA THR A 5 -1.66 18.85 7.97
C THR A 5 -1.31 18.65 6.49
N ILE A 6 -1.21 19.73 5.73
CA ILE A 6 -0.77 19.69 4.32
C ILE A 6 0.67 19.16 4.26
N LYS A 7 1.56 19.69 5.12
CA LYS A 7 2.94 19.23 5.20
C LYS A 7 3.02 17.74 5.52
N THR A 8 2.29 17.26 6.52
CA THR A 8 2.24 15.83 6.87
C THR A 8 1.78 14.98 5.69
N LEU A 9 0.74 15.40 4.95
CA LEU A 9 0.28 14.66 3.78
C LEU A 9 1.33 14.60 2.67
N VAL A 10 2.05 15.70 2.43
CA VAL A 10 3.15 15.75 1.46
C VAL A 10 4.31 14.86 1.91
N ASP A 11 4.68 14.90 3.19
CA ASP A 11 5.74 14.08 3.78
C ASP A 11 5.38 12.58 3.70
N GLU A 12 4.12 12.22 3.92
CA GLU A 12 3.62 10.86 3.76
C GLU A 12 3.64 10.40 2.28
N LEU A 13 3.23 11.26 1.35
CA LEU A 13 3.29 10.96 -0.09
C LEU A 13 4.74 10.80 -0.58
N ALA A 14 5.65 11.63 -0.09
CA ALA A 14 7.08 11.54 -0.36
C ALA A 14 7.65 10.24 0.23
N THR A 15 7.30 9.92 1.47
CA THR A 15 7.69 8.66 2.14
C THR A 15 7.20 7.46 1.34
N LEU A 16 5.93 7.45 0.93
CA LEU A 16 5.41 6.40 0.07
C LEU A 16 6.24 6.32 -1.21
N HIS A 17 6.59 7.44 -1.85
CA HIS A 17 7.30 7.42 -3.12
C HIS A 17 8.71 6.84 -3.02
N VAL A 18 9.45 7.20 -1.96
CA VAL A 18 10.85 6.79 -1.79
C VAL A 18 11.01 5.42 -1.12
N THR A 19 10.03 4.99 -0.33
CA THR A 19 10.11 3.71 0.40
C THR A 19 9.61 2.55 -0.47
N ARG A 20 10.37 1.46 -0.42
CA ARG A 20 10.02 0.21 -1.11
C ARG A 20 9.03 -0.66 -0.35
N GLY A 21 8.66 -0.27 0.88
CA GLY A 21 7.94 -1.13 1.82
C GLY A 21 8.81 -2.27 2.34
N VAL A 22 8.24 -3.08 3.25
CA VAL A 22 8.93 -4.26 3.81
C VAL A 22 9.42 -5.17 2.68
N GLN A 23 10.67 -5.62 2.74
CA GLN A 23 11.28 -6.42 1.68
C GLN A 23 11.20 -7.92 1.98
N PRO A 24 11.19 -8.80 0.96
CA PRO A 24 11.22 -10.25 1.20
C PRO A 24 12.39 -10.70 2.07
N SER A 25 13.56 -10.08 1.93
CA SER A 25 14.73 -10.40 2.77
C SER A 25 14.51 -10.10 4.26
N GLU A 26 13.69 -9.09 4.58
CA GLU A 26 13.34 -8.74 5.96
C GLU A 26 12.28 -9.69 6.53
N LEU A 27 11.46 -10.28 5.67
CA LEU A 27 10.39 -11.21 6.04
C LEU A 27 10.88 -12.66 6.22
N VAL A 28 11.99 -13.02 5.57
CA VAL A 28 12.56 -14.37 5.64
C VAL A 28 13.10 -14.67 7.04
N ASP A 29 13.57 -13.66 7.78
CA ASP A 29 14.07 -13.86 9.15
C ASP A 29 12.99 -14.42 10.10
N ASN A 30 11.72 -14.08 9.86
CA ASN A 30 10.60 -14.60 10.65
C ASN A 30 10.43 -16.12 10.50
N LEU A 31 10.94 -16.73 9.43
CA LEU A 31 10.83 -18.18 9.21
C LEU A 31 11.61 -19.02 10.21
N PHE A 32 12.50 -18.40 10.98
CA PHE A 32 13.24 -19.07 12.04
C PHE A 32 12.47 -19.08 13.38
N GLU A 33 11.33 -18.38 13.46
CA GLU A 33 10.46 -18.41 14.63
C GLU A 33 9.51 -19.62 14.59
N ASP A 34 9.23 -20.21 15.75
CA ASP A 34 8.48 -21.48 15.87
C ASP A 34 7.04 -21.40 15.32
N ASP A 35 6.43 -20.22 15.38
CA ASP A 35 5.05 -20.01 14.95
C ASP A 35 4.89 -19.96 13.42
N TYR A 36 5.98 -19.76 12.66
CA TYR A 36 5.96 -19.69 11.21
C TYR A 36 6.11 -21.08 10.58
N VAL A 37 5.10 -21.51 9.84
CA VAL A 37 4.94 -22.89 9.38
C VAL A 37 5.13 -23.09 7.88
N GLU A 38 5.03 -22.03 7.08
CA GLU A 38 5.17 -22.12 5.62
C GLU A 38 5.61 -20.79 5.01
N SER A 39 6.42 -20.85 3.96
CA SER A 39 6.57 -19.74 3.02
C SER A 39 6.58 -20.21 1.58
N SER A 40 6.21 -19.30 0.68
CA SER A 40 6.42 -19.49 -0.74
C SER A 40 6.77 -18.17 -1.42
N ALA A 41 7.60 -18.26 -2.45
CA ALA A 41 7.95 -17.13 -3.30
C ALA A 41 7.70 -17.52 -4.75
N ARG A 42 7.00 -16.68 -5.50
CA ARG A 42 6.78 -16.89 -6.94
C ARG A 42 7.03 -15.62 -7.73
N LYS A 43 7.78 -15.75 -8.82
CA LYS A 43 7.92 -14.68 -9.80
C LYS A 43 6.67 -14.59 -10.65
N THR A 44 6.23 -13.38 -10.96
CA THR A 44 5.11 -13.12 -11.86
C THR A 44 5.58 -12.24 -13.02
N TYR A 45 4.74 -12.06 -14.04
CA TYR A 45 5.04 -11.10 -15.10
C TYR A 45 5.16 -9.66 -14.55
N HIS A 46 4.41 -9.31 -13.51
CA HIS A 46 4.35 -7.95 -12.95
C HIS A 46 5.36 -7.71 -11.82
N GLY A 47 6.04 -8.76 -11.33
CA GLY A 47 7.04 -8.66 -10.28
C GLY A 47 7.16 -9.98 -9.51
N MET A 48 6.81 -9.98 -8.24
CA MET A 48 6.96 -11.14 -7.35
C MET A 48 5.85 -11.17 -6.30
N VAL A 49 5.47 -12.37 -5.87
CA VAL A 49 4.57 -12.59 -4.74
C VAL A 49 5.29 -13.44 -3.71
N PHE A 50 5.27 -12.99 -2.46
CA PHE A 50 5.79 -13.71 -1.31
C PHE A 50 4.65 -14.01 -0.35
N GLU A 51 4.52 -15.26 0.07
CA GLU A 51 3.55 -15.69 1.07
C GLU A 51 4.28 -16.24 2.30
N LEU A 52 3.78 -15.86 3.47
CA LEU A 52 4.19 -16.37 4.78
C LEU A 52 2.96 -16.89 5.50
N THR A 53 3.05 -18.05 6.13
CA THR A 53 2.00 -18.60 6.98
C THR A 53 2.52 -18.87 8.37
N PHE A 54 1.79 -18.40 9.37
CA PHE A 54 2.08 -18.66 10.78
C PHE A 54 0.81 -19.13 11.51
N LEU A 55 1.00 -19.67 12.71
CA LEU A 55 -0.06 -20.05 13.63
C LEU A 55 -0.32 -18.91 14.60
N GLU A 56 -1.57 -18.54 14.76
CA GLU A 56 -2.02 -17.55 15.74
C GLU A 56 -3.12 -18.20 16.58
N SER A 57 -3.01 -18.12 17.91
CA SER A 57 -4.06 -18.58 18.81
C SER A 57 -5.23 -17.60 18.80
N ASP A 58 -6.44 -18.10 18.56
CA ASP A 58 -7.65 -17.29 18.73
C ASP A 58 -7.97 -17.06 20.23
N GLU A 59 -9.05 -16.31 20.51
CA GLU A 59 -9.50 -16.01 21.87
C GLU A 59 -9.85 -17.27 22.69
N GLU A 60 -10.11 -18.40 22.04
CA GLU A 60 -10.39 -19.69 22.66
C GLU A 60 -9.14 -20.59 22.78
N GLY A 61 -7.97 -20.10 22.33
CA GLY A 61 -6.70 -20.81 22.38
C GLY A 61 -6.52 -21.86 21.26
N SER A 62 -7.41 -21.89 20.27
CA SER A 62 -7.28 -22.77 19.12
C SER A 62 -6.32 -22.17 18.08
N PRO A 63 -5.34 -22.94 17.58
CA PRO A 63 -4.39 -22.43 16.60
C PRO A 63 -5.08 -22.26 15.24
N SER A 64 -5.06 -21.03 14.71
CA SER A 64 -5.54 -20.67 13.38
C SER A 64 -4.37 -20.36 12.47
N LYS A 65 -4.41 -20.86 11.23
CA LYS A 65 -3.42 -20.53 10.21
C LYS A 65 -3.69 -19.14 9.64
N VAL A 66 -2.72 -18.25 9.72
CA VAL A 66 -2.77 -16.93 9.08
C VAL A 66 -1.75 -16.90 7.96
N THR A 67 -2.20 -16.67 6.72
CA THR A 67 -1.33 -16.48 5.56
C THR A 67 -1.32 -15.02 5.16
N MET A 68 -0.15 -14.39 5.20
CA MET A 68 0.12 -13.05 4.67
C MET A 68 0.71 -13.17 3.27
N ARG A 69 0.19 -12.38 2.32
CA ARG A 69 0.69 -12.29 0.96
C ARG A 69 1.17 -10.88 0.67
N TYR A 70 2.41 -10.77 0.26
CA TYR A 70 3.08 -9.54 -0.13
C TYR A 70 3.32 -9.57 -1.64
N THR A 71 2.73 -8.63 -2.37
CA THR A 71 2.93 -8.49 -3.82
C THR A 71 3.84 -7.31 -4.10
N TYR A 72 4.83 -7.55 -4.94
CA TYR A 72 5.84 -6.59 -5.33
C TYR A 72 5.82 -6.35 -6.84
N ASP A 73 6.11 -5.12 -7.24
CA ASP A 73 6.33 -4.77 -8.64
C ASP A 73 7.77 -5.12 -9.12
N ARG A 74 8.05 -4.87 -10.41
CA ARG A 74 9.40 -5.07 -10.98
C ARG A 74 10.47 -4.14 -10.41
N SER A 75 10.07 -3.01 -9.86
CA SER A 75 10.93 -2.02 -9.20
C SER A 75 11.17 -2.35 -7.72
N ARG A 76 10.64 -3.50 -7.25
CA ARG A 76 10.72 -4.01 -5.87
C ARG A 76 9.94 -3.18 -4.84
N HIS A 77 8.97 -2.40 -5.27
CA HIS A 77 8.02 -1.78 -4.34
C HIS A 77 6.96 -2.78 -3.93
N LEU A 78 6.68 -2.85 -2.64
CA LEU A 78 5.49 -3.50 -2.12
C LEU A 78 4.26 -2.73 -2.60
N VAL A 79 3.38 -3.40 -3.32
CA VAL A 79 2.17 -2.80 -3.90
C VAL A 79 0.90 -3.24 -3.20
N LEU A 80 0.87 -4.45 -2.66
CA LEU A 80 -0.33 -5.03 -2.04
C LEU A 80 0.06 -6.00 -0.92
N VAL A 81 -0.63 -5.88 0.22
CA VAL A 81 -0.62 -6.84 1.31
C VAL A 81 -2.02 -7.40 1.47
N GLU A 82 -2.13 -8.72 1.41
CA GLU A 82 -3.37 -9.45 1.65
C GLU A 82 -3.18 -10.43 2.81
N GLN A 83 -4.28 -10.72 3.53
CA GLN A 83 -4.29 -11.70 4.61
C GLN A 83 -5.40 -12.71 4.37
N LYS A 84 -5.12 -13.96 4.69
CA LYS A 84 -6.10 -15.04 4.76
C LYS A 84 -6.03 -15.69 6.13
N VAL A 85 -7.15 -15.81 6.80
CA VAL A 85 -7.26 -16.53 8.09
C VAL A 85 -8.01 -17.84 7.86
N ALA A 86 -7.40 -18.95 8.28
CA ALA A 86 -7.88 -20.31 8.08
C ALA A 86 -8.24 -20.58 6.60
N ALA A 87 -9.43 -21.14 6.35
CA ALA A 87 -9.93 -21.47 5.02
C ALA A 87 -10.66 -20.31 4.31
N LYS A 88 -10.57 -19.07 4.83
CA LYS A 88 -11.23 -17.90 4.22
C LYS A 88 -10.53 -17.49 2.92
N ARG A 89 -11.07 -16.47 2.25
CA ARG A 89 -10.42 -15.82 1.10
C ARG A 89 -9.42 -14.77 1.60
N PHE A 90 -8.49 -14.41 0.73
CA PHE A 90 -7.61 -13.27 0.97
C PHE A 90 -8.44 -11.98 1.03
N SER A 91 -8.15 -11.13 2.02
CA SER A 91 -8.65 -9.77 2.14
C SER A 91 -7.48 -8.79 2.10
N THR A 92 -7.65 -7.69 1.38
CA THR A 92 -6.66 -6.61 1.32
C THR A 92 -6.49 -5.97 2.70
N GLN A 93 -5.25 -5.99 3.20
CA GLN A 93 -4.85 -5.28 4.42
C GLN A 93 -4.26 -3.91 4.07
N TRP A 94 -3.51 -3.84 2.97
CA TRP A 94 -2.91 -2.61 2.51
C TRP A 94 -2.70 -2.62 1.01
N ASP A 95 -3.00 -1.50 0.37
CA ASP A 95 -2.82 -1.28 -1.07
C ASP A 95 -2.15 0.08 -1.28
N ARG A 96 -1.01 0.07 -1.97
CA ARG A 96 -0.20 1.26 -2.21
C ARG A 96 -0.93 2.29 -3.06
N ALA A 97 -1.61 1.85 -4.12
CA ALA A 97 -2.32 2.74 -5.02
C ALA A 97 -3.46 3.44 -4.28
N ARG A 98 -4.23 2.67 -3.48
CA ARG A 98 -5.28 3.22 -2.63
C ARG A 98 -4.72 4.20 -1.60
N ALA A 99 -3.62 3.85 -0.93
CA ALA A 99 -2.97 4.71 0.06
C ALA A 99 -2.50 6.05 -0.53
N VAL A 100 -2.02 6.06 -1.78
CA VAL A 100 -1.64 7.27 -2.52
C VAL A 100 -2.88 8.07 -2.91
N GLN A 101 -3.88 7.44 -3.51
CA GLN A 101 -5.12 8.10 -3.93
C GLN A 101 -5.83 8.79 -2.77
N GLU A 102 -5.95 8.12 -1.61
CA GLU A 102 -6.59 8.69 -0.42
C GLU A 102 -5.85 9.94 0.08
N ARG A 103 -4.52 9.97 0.02
CA ARG A 103 -3.70 11.12 0.42
C ARG A 103 -3.79 12.27 -0.57
N ILE A 104 -3.74 11.98 -1.87
CA ILE A 104 -3.92 12.99 -2.92
C ILE A 104 -5.32 13.61 -2.81
N GLY A 105 -6.36 12.80 -2.62
CA GLY A 105 -7.73 13.28 -2.44
C GLY A 105 -7.88 14.20 -1.23
N LYS A 106 -7.28 13.82 -0.08
CA LYS A 106 -7.25 14.67 1.12
C LYS A 106 -6.50 15.98 0.87
N LEU A 107 -5.34 15.91 0.22
CA LEU A 107 -4.54 17.09 -0.11
C LEU A 107 -5.30 18.03 -1.04
N GLN A 108 -5.94 17.49 -2.08
CA GLN A 108 -6.77 18.25 -3.01
C GLN A 108 -7.93 18.96 -2.31
N ALA A 109 -8.63 18.28 -1.39
CA ALA A 109 -9.71 18.89 -0.62
C ALA A 109 -9.20 20.07 0.22
N LEU A 110 -8.10 19.87 0.97
CA LEU A 110 -7.51 20.92 1.82
C LEU A 110 -6.98 22.13 1.03
N LEU A 111 -6.44 21.90 -0.17
CA LEU A 111 -5.97 22.97 -1.04
C LEU A 111 -7.15 23.71 -1.67
N SER A 112 -8.20 23.00 -2.10
CA SER A 112 -9.41 23.59 -2.68
C SER A 112 -10.18 24.48 -1.70
N ASP A 113 -10.07 24.22 -0.40
CA ASP A 113 -10.66 25.08 0.64
C ASP A 113 -9.97 26.45 0.75
N GLN A 114 -8.76 26.61 0.21
CA GLN A 114 -7.92 27.81 0.40
C GLN A 114 -7.46 28.47 -0.89
N LEU A 115 -7.47 27.75 -2.01
CA LEU A 115 -6.90 28.20 -3.28
C LEU A 115 -7.90 28.05 -4.42
N PRO A 116 -7.85 28.95 -5.42
CA PRO A 116 -8.55 28.76 -6.69
C PRO A 116 -8.17 27.44 -7.38
N GLN A 117 -9.12 26.85 -8.09
CA GLN A 117 -8.96 25.53 -8.72
C GLN A 117 -7.74 25.45 -9.65
N ASP A 118 -7.45 26.49 -10.44
CA ASP A 118 -6.28 26.52 -11.34
C ASP A 118 -4.95 26.39 -10.57
N LYS A 119 -4.88 26.96 -9.36
CA LYS A 119 -3.70 26.83 -8.49
C LYS A 119 -3.59 25.45 -7.89
N VAL A 120 -4.71 24.85 -7.49
CA VAL A 120 -4.74 23.47 -6.98
C VAL A 120 -4.26 22.50 -8.07
N GLU A 121 -4.79 22.62 -9.28
CA GLU A 121 -4.38 21.80 -10.43
C GLU A 121 -2.90 21.98 -10.76
N MET A 122 -2.41 23.23 -10.76
CA MET A 122 -0.99 23.52 -10.96
C MET A 122 -0.12 22.81 -9.90
N ILE A 123 -0.50 22.85 -8.61
CA ILE A 123 0.24 22.17 -7.54
C ILE A 123 0.20 20.65 -7.74
N LEU A 124 -0.98 20.07 -7.94
CA LEU A 124 -1.13 18.62 -8.10
C LEU A 124 -0.41 18.11 -9.36
N SER A 125 -0.27 18.93 -10.39
CA SER A 125 0.49 18.58 -11.60
C SER A 125 1.99 18.41 -11.37
N THR A 126 2.51 18.87 -10.24
CA THR A 126 3.93 18.68 -9.84
C THR A 126 4.19 17.31 -9.20
N MET A 127 3.14 16.51 -8.95
CA MET A 127 3.29 15.17 -8.37
C MET A 127 4.01 14.22 -9.33
N PRO A 128 4.70 13.18 -8.80
CA PRO A 128 5.30 12.12 -9.61
C PRO A 128 4.30 11.50 -10.62
N GLN A 129 4.78 11.19 -11.82
CA GLN A 129 3.92 10.71 -12.91
C GLN A 129 3.21 9.39 -12.59
N ASP A 130 3.86 8.51 -11.83
CA ASP A 130 3.29 7.26 -11.34
C ASP A 130 2.08 7.52 -10.44
N TYR A 131 2.06 8.59 -9.66
CA TYR A 131 0.90 8.98 -8.87
C TYR A 131 -0.21 9.57 -9.73
N LEU A 132 0.14 10.40 -10.72
CA LEU A 132 -0.83 10.96 -11.65
C LEU A 132 -1.52 9.88 -12.51
N ALA A 133 -0.84 8.76 -12.77
CA ALA A 133 -1.42 7.61 -13.46
C ALA A 133 -2.48 6.87 -12.63
N LEU A 134 -2.45 7.02 -11.29
CA LEU A 134 -3.43 6.42 -10.39
C LEU A 134 -4.69 7.27 -10.23
N VAL A 135 -4.64 8.57 -10.55
CA VAL A 135 -5.82 9.44 -10.44
C VAL A 135 -6.73 9.17 -11.64
N PRO A 136 -8.01 8.80 -11.44
CA PRO A 136 -8.92 8.62 -12.55
C PRO A 136 -9.07 9.93 -13.33
N ARG A 137 -8.58 9.96 -14.56
CA ARG A 137 -8.84 11.08 -15.48
C ARG A 137 -10.30 10.97 -15.91
N LEU A 138 -11.15 11.86 -15.40
CA LEU A 138 -12.48 12.06 -15.95
C LEU A 138 -12.32 12.55 -17.39
N GLN A 139 -12.43 11.65 -18.36
CA GLN A 139 -12.64 12.04 -19.74
C GLN A 139 -14.13 12.35 -19.88
N LEU A 140 -14.45 13.60 -20.21
CA LEU A 140 -15.78 13.93 -20.70
C LEU A 140 -16.00 13.11 -21.98
N VAL A 141 -16.89 12.12 -21.91
CA VAL A 141 -17.41 11.45 -23.09
C VAL A 141 -18.33 12.46 -23.77
N ALA A 142 -17.87 12.99 -24.91
CA ALA A 142 -18.68 13.83 -25.79
C ALA A 142 -19.68 12.98 -26.59
#